data_AF-A0A7S1X781-F1
#
_entry.id   AF-A0A7S1X781-F1
#
_cell.length_a   1.000
_cell.length_b   1.000
_cell.length_c   1.000
_cell.angle_alpha   90.00
_cell.angle_beta   90.00
_cell.angle_gamma   90.00
#
_symmetry.space_group_name_H-M   'P 1'
#
loop_
_entity.id
_entity.type
_entity.pdbx_description
1 polymer ?
#
loop_
_entity_poly.entity_id
_entity_poly.type
_entity_poly.pdbx_seq_one_letter_code
_entity_poly.pdbx_strand_id
1 'polypeptide(L)'
;LFERDLTPHPQYAAFYKWLQFEYRASAVLHFGMHGTVEWLPGAPLGNTGISWSDTLLGNLPNVYVYACNNPSESIIAKRRGYGTIISHNVPPYGRAGLYKQLATLRELLAEYRESPESNDGLRPTIVENLELAGLQED
;
A
#
# COMPACT_ATOMS: atom_id res chain seq x y z
N LEU A 1 11.21 -10.97 22.65
CA LEU A 1 11.44 -9.97 21.58
C LEU A 1 11.51 -10.58 20.17
N PHE A 2 11.92 -11.86 20.02
CA PHE A 2 12.02 -12.55 18.72
C PHE A 2 10.96 -13.64 18.53
N GLU A 3 9.78 -13.50 19.13
CA GLU A 3 8.70 -14.47 18.98
C GLU A 3 7.76 -14.02 17.86
N ARG A 4 7.46 -14.94 16.93
CA ARG A 4 6.48 -14.73 15.85
C ARG A 4 5.05 -14.53 16.37
N ASP A 5 4.80 -14.87 17.63
CA ASP A 5 3.50 -14.85 18.29
C ASP A 5 3.39 -13.75 19.36
N LEU A 6 3.95 -12.57 19.08
CA LEU A 6 3.81 -11.40 19.94
C LEU A 6 2.34 -11.03 20.09
N THR A 7 1.85 -11.10 21.33
CA THR A 7 0.48 -10.73 21.68
C THR A 7 0.28 -9.22 21.53
N PRO A 8 -0.92 -8.76 21.14
CA PRO A 8 -1.20 -7.33 21.06
C PRO A 8 -1.02 -6.68 22.44
N HIS A 9 -0.42 -5.50 22.45
CA HIS A 9 -0.23 -4.73 23.69
C HIS A 9 -1.59 -4.50 24.40
N PRO A 10 -1.65 -4.49 25.74
CA PRO A 10 -2.91 -4.35 26.48
C PRO A 10 -3.76 -3.14 26.07
N GLN A 11 -3.14 -2.02 25.71
CA GLN A 11 -3.86 -0.83 25.21
C GLN A 11 -4.62 -1.11 23.90
N TYR A 12 -4.01 -1.89 22.99
CA TYR A 12 -4.65 -2.28 21.75
C TYR A 12 -5.86 -3.17 22.01
N ALA A 13 -5.72 -4.15 22.91
CA ALA A 13 -6.82 -5.00 23.31
C ALA A 13 -7.94 -4.21 24.02
N ALA A 14 -7.57 -3.28 24.92
CA ALA A 14 -8.49 -2.43 25.64
C ALA A 14 -9.34 -1.58 24.70
N PHE A 15 -8.77 -1.03 23.62
CA PHE A 15 -9.52 -0.26 22.63
C PHE A 15 -10.66 -1.08 21.99
N TYR A 16 -10.36 -2.28 21.49
CA TYR A 16 -11.37 -3.14 20.87
C TYR A 16 -12.42 -3.65 21.88
N LYS A 17 -12.02 -3.86 23.14
CA LYS A 17 -12.95 -4.26 24.21
C LYS A 17 -13.84 -3.10 24.64
N TRP A 18 -13.29 -1.90 24.72
CA TRP A 18 -14.05 -0.67 24.96
C TRP A 18 -15.09 -0.43 23.86
N LEU A 19 -14.73 -0.62 22.59
CA LEU A 19 -15.67 -0.54 21.48
C LEU A 19 -16.87 -1.49 21.63
N GLN A 20 -16.63 -2.72 22.09
CA GLN A 20 -17.65 -3.75 22.25
C GLN A 20 -18.54 -3.51 23.48
N PHE A 21 -17.95 -3.26 24.65
CA PHE A 21 -18.67 -3.33 25.92
C PHE A 21 -19.11 -1.98 26.47
N GLU A 22 -18.27 -0.96 26.31
CA GLU A 22 -18.50 0.37 26.88
C GLU A 22 -19.16 1.30 25.86
N TYR A 23 -18.52 1.49 24.71
CA TYR A 23 -19.07 2.29 23.62
C TYR A 23 -20.25 1.59 22.92
N ARG A 24 -20.27 0.25 22.94
CA ARG A 24 -21.32 -0.59 22.35
C ARG A 24 -21.56 -0.25 20.87
N ALA A 25 -20.49 -0.18 20.11
CA ALA A 25 -20.55 0.03 18.66
C ALA A 25 -21.49 -1.00 18.01
N SER A 26 -22.36 -0.54 17.11
CA SER A 26 -23.16 -1.43 16.28
C SER A 26 -22.38 -2.02 15.11
N ALA A 27 -21.31 -1.34 14.68
CA ALA A 27 -20.37 -1.79 13.66
C ALA A 27 -19.05 -1.01 13.79
N VAL A 28 -17.98 -1.56 13.22
CA VAL A 28 -16.70 -0.87 13.02
C VAL A 28 -16.44 -0.71 11.53
N LEU A 29 -15.93 0.47 11.15
CA LEU A 29 -15.54 0.78 9.78
C LEU A 29 -14.03 1.04 9.75
N HIS A 30 -13.30 0.16 9.09
CA HIS A 30 -11.87 0.32 8.85
C HIS A 30 -11.63 0.89 7.46
N PHE A 31 -10.62 1.76 7.36
CA PHE A 31 -10.17 2.38 6.13
C PHE A 31 -8.70 2.05 5.87
N GLY A 32 -8.36 1.84 4.61
CA GLY A 32 -6.98 1.74 4.16
C GLY A 32 -6.65 0.40 3.52
N MET A 33 -5.37 0.21 3.20
CA MET A 33 -4.88 -0.97 2.50
C MET A 33 -4.93 -2.22 3.37
N HIS A 34 -4.87 -2.12 4.70
CA HIS A 34 -5.20 -3.16 5.68
C HIS A 34 -5.12 -2.54 7.10
N GLY A 35 -5.67 -3.23 8.10
CA GLY A 35 -5.39 -2.97 9.52
C GLY A 35 -4.37 -3.95 10.06
N THR A 36 -4.16 -3.94 11.37
CA THR A 36 -3.27 -4.91 12.05
C THR A 36 -4.04 -6.05 12.71
N VAL A 37 -5.34 -5.86 13.00
CA VAL A 37 -6.14 -6.84 13.77
C VAL A 37 -6.26 -8.19 13.06
N GLU A 38 -6.39 -8.19 11.75
CA GLU A 38 -6.50 -9.38 10.91
C GLU A 38 -5.16 -10.16 10.78
N TRP A 39 -4.03 -9.53 11.14
CA TRP A 39 -2.69 -10.11 11.06
C TRP A 39 -2.11 -10.57 12.40
N LEU A 40 -2.83 -10.35 13.50
CA LEU A 40 -2.38 -10.76 14.83
C LEU A 40 -2.24 -12.29 14.94
N PRO A 41 -1.47 -12.82 15.91
CA PRO A 41 -1.26 -14.26 16.02
C PRO A 41 -2.57 -15.06 16.14
N GLY A 42 -2.62 -16.23 15.51
CA GLY A 42 -3.82 -17.09 15.48
C GLY A 42 -3.88 -17.95 14.22
N ALA A 43 -4.93 -18.77 14.11
CA ALA A 43 -5.07 -19.70 12.99
C ALA A 43 -5.17 -18.97 11.64
N PRO A 44 -4.36 -19.34 10.61
CA PRO A 44 -4.33 -18.62 9.33
C PRO A 44 -5.67 -18.64 8.58
N LEU A 45 -6.50 -19.66 8.83
CA LEU A 45 -7.87 -19.80 8.34
C LEU A 45 -8.69 -20.49 9.42
N GLY A 46 -9.97 -20.11 9.55
CA GLY A 46 -10.86 -20.71 10.53
C GLY A 46 -10.49 -20.26 11.93
N ASN A 47 -10.75 -19.00 12.23
CA ASN A 47 -10.52 -18.42 13.53
C ASN A 47 -11.10 -19.32 14.64
N THR A 48 -10.31 -19.47 15.69
CA THR A 48 -10.68 -20.16 16.92
C THR A 48 -10.83 -19.13 18.03
N GLY A 49 -11.46 -19.48 19.15
CA GLY A 49 -11.59 -18.58 20.31
C GLY A 49 -10.26 -18.18 20.98
N ILE A 50 -9.13 -18.68 20.50
CA ILE A 50 -7.77 -18.27 20.92
C ILE A 50 -7.08 -17.35 19.89
N SER A 51 -7.65 -17.18 18.70
CA SER A 51 -7.10 -16.31 17.66
C SER A 51 -7.33 -14.86 18.04
N TRP A 52 -6.29 -14.03 18.02
CA TRP A 52 -6.42 -12.64 18.48
C TRP A 52 -7.42 -11.82 17.68
N SER A 53 -7.50 -12.04 16.36
CA SER A 53 -8.48 -11.38 15.51
C SER A 53 -9.93 -11.66 15.96
N ASP A 54 -10.20 -12.90 16.38
CA ASP A 54 -11.50 -13.32 16.92
C ASP A 54 -11.75 -12.73 18.31
N THR A 55 -10.79 -12.85 19.21
CA THR A 55 -10.89 -12.30 20.56
C THR A 55 -11.12 -10.79 20.57
N LEU A 56 -10.49 -10.06 19.64
CA LEU A 56 -10.59 -8.60 19.60
C LEU A 56 -11.84 -8.11 18.89
N LEU A 57 -12.22 -8.68 17.75
CA LEU A 57 -13.41 -8.22 17.02
C LEU A 57 -14.69 -8.82 17.60
N GLY A 58 -14.63 -10.06 18.09
CA GLY A 58 -15.78 -10.79 18.63
C GLY A 58 -16.95 -10.78 17.65
N ASN A 59 -18.11 -10.36 18.16
CA ASN A 59 -19.34 -10.28 17.37
C ASN A 59 -19.55 -8.91 16.70
N LEU A 60 -18.58 -8.00 16.76
CA LEU A 60 -18.72 -6.66 16.20
C LEU A 60 -18.71 -6.75 14.66
N PRO A 61 -19.78 -6.31 13.97
CA PRO A 61 -19.77 -6.26 12.52
C PRO A 61 -18.63 -5.38 12.01
N ASN A 62 -17.74 -5.97 11.20
CA ASN A 62 -16.56 -5.32 10.68
C ASN A 62 -16.76 -4.99 9.20
N VAL A 63 -16.73 -3.71 8.84
CA VAL A 63 -16.81 -3.23 7.46
C VAL A 63 -15.46 -2.65 7.09
N TYR A 64 -14.95 -3.01 5.91
CA TYR A 64 -13.64 -2.58 5.44
C TYR A 64 -13.76 -1.89 4.09
N VAL A 65 -13.28 -0.65 3.99
CA VAL A 65 -13.12 0.06 2.72
C VAL A 65 -11.74 -0.26 2.16
N TYR A 66 -11.70 -0.97 1.02
CA TYR A 66 -10.48 -1.60 0.51
C TYR A 66 -10.23 -1.26 -0.96
N ALA A 67 -8.96 -1.14 -1.36
CA ALA A 67 -8.63 -0.86 -2.75
C ALA A 67 -8.91 -2.08 -3.66
N CYS A 68 -9.60 -1.88 -4.79
CA CYS A 68 -9.92 -2.94 -5.75
C CYS A 68 -8.69 -3.71 -6.27
N ASN A 69 -7.52 -3.06 -6.32
CA ASN A 69 -6.29 -3.65 -6.83
C ASN A 69 -5.52 -4.49 -5.79
N ASN A 70 -6.01 -4.62 -4.56
CA ASN A 70 -5.37 -5.41 -3.50
C ASN A 70 -6.25 -6.57 -2.98
N PRO A 71 -6.59 -7.56 -3.84
CA PRO A 71 -7.44 -8.68 -3.45
C PRO A 71 -6.76 -9.64 -2.47
N SER A 72 -5.43 -9.77 -2.54
CA SER A 72 -4.64 -10.72 -1.75
C SER A 72 -4.65 -10.42 -0.26
N GLU A 73 -4.72 -9.15 0.14
CA GLU A 73 -4.80 -8.77 1.55
C GLU A 73 -6.26 -8.61 1.99
N SER A 74 -7.17 -8.16 1.11
CA SER A 74 -8.60 -8.02 1.47
C SER A 74 -9.24 -9.36 1.85
N ILE A 75 -8.77 -10.46 1.25
CA ILE A 75 -9.23 -11.81 1.61
C ILE A 75 -8.81 -12.19 3.04
N ILE A 76 -7.71 -11.64 3.56
CA ILE A 76 -7.24 -11.89 4.94
C ILE A 76 -8.14 -11.14 5.90
N ALA A 77 -8.45 -9.87 5.64
CA ALA A 77 -9.43 -9.10 6.40
C ALA A 77 -10.81 -9.79 6.41
N LYS A 78 -11.24 -10.38 5.29
CA LYS A 78 -12.48 -11.14 5.21
C LYS A 78 -12.45 -12.44 6.02
N ARG A 79 -11.37 -13.23 5.91
CA ARG A 79 -11.26 -14.57 6.53
C ARG A 79 -10.94 -14.54 8.02
N ARG A 80 -10.14 -13.56 8.46
CA ARG A 80 -9.65 -13.45 9.84
C ARG A 80 -10.27 -12.30 10.61
N GLY A 81 -10.70 -11.24 9.94
CA GLY A 81 -11.37 -10.10 10.56
C GLY A 81 -12.88 -10.10 10.41
N TYR A 82 -13.47 -11.15 9.81
CA TYR A 82 -14.89 -11.21 9.44
C TYR A 82 -15.38 -9.97 8.66
N GLY A 83 -14.46 -9.36 7.91
CA GLY A 83 -14.68 -8.09 7.24
C GLY A 83 -15.62 -8.21 6.04
N THR A 84 -16.64 -7.37 6.01
CA THR A 84 -17.42 -7.09 4.78
C THR A 84 -16.65 -6.06 3.96
N ILE A 85 -16.12 -6.50 2.82
CA ILE A 85 -15.26 -5.67 1.97
C ILE A 85 -16.12 -4.81 1.04
N ILE A 86 -15.96 -3.48 1.16
CA ILE A 86 -16.50 -2.48 0.24
C ILE A 86 -15.33 -1.94 -0.57
N SER A 87 -15.25 -2.35 -1.84
CA SER A 87 -14.12 -1.99 -2.66
C SER A 87 -14.24 -0.56 -3.22
N HIS A 88 -13.13 0.17 -3.24
CA HIS A 88 -13.03 1.47 -3.89
C HIS A 88 -12.00 1.43 -5.02
N ASN A 89 -12.18 2.31 -6.01
CA ASN A 89 -11.22 2.41 -7.11
C ASN A 89 -9.90 3.02 -6.63
N VAL A 90 -8.82 2.64 -7.28
CA VAL A 90 -7.51 3.29 -7.11
C VAL A 90 -7.56 4.71 -7.66
N PRO A 91 -6.65 5.59 -7.21
CA PRO A 91 -6.52 6.92 -7.82
C PRO A 91 -6.39 6.82 -9.34
N PRO A 92 -6.94 7.79 -10.10
CA PRO A 92 -6.85 7.79 -11.55
C PRO A 92 -5.39 7.82 -12.00
N TYR A 93 -5.05 6.94 -12.94
CA TYR A 93 -3.70 6.88 -13.49
C TYR A 93 -3.45 8.01 -14.48
N GLY A 94 -2.29 8.65 -14.36
CA GLY A 94 -1.75 9.61 -15.32
C GLY A 94 -0.45 9.10 -15.91
N ARG A 95 -0.09 9.57 -17.11
CA ARG A 95 1.27 9.35 -17.63
C ARG A 95 2.24 10.15 -16.78
N ALA A 96 3.33 9.52 -16.33
CA ALA A 96 4.36 10.20 -15.55
C ALA A 96 4.95 11.42 -16.28
N GLY A 97 5.01 11.34 -17.62
CA GLY A 97 5.64 12.37 -18.44
C GLY A 97 7.15 12.44 -18.19
N LEU A 98 7.81 13.38 -18.86
CA LEU A 98 9.16 13.78 -18.52
C LEU A 98 9.10 15.21 -17.98
N TYR A 99 9.96 15.51 -17.01
CA TYR A 99 10.01 16.83 -16.39
C TYR A 99 11.47 17.28 -16.28
N LYS A 100 11.67 18.61 -16.34
CA LYS A 100 12.97 19.26 -16.17
C LYS A 100 14.05 18.64 -17.08
N GLN A 101 15.17 18.18 -16.51
CA GLN A 101 16.31 17.61 -17.22
C GLN A 101 15.92 16.44 -18.12
N LEU A 102 14.97 15.59 -17.71
CA LEU A 102 14.51 14.48 -18.53
C LEU A 102 13.76 14.94 -19.79
N ALA A 103 13.03 16.05 -19.70
CA ALA A 103 12.34 16.62 -20.85
C ALA A 103 13.34 17.24 -21.85
N THR A 104 14.33 17.99 -21.34
CA THR A 104 15.42 18.56 -22.14
C THR A 104 16.27 17.48 -22.78
N LEU A 105 16.63 16.43 -22.03
CA LEU A 105 17.40 15.31 -22.54
C LEU A 105 16.67 14.61 -23.70
N ARG A 106 15.35 14.44 -23.61
CA ARG A 106 14.55 13.88 -24.71
C ARG A 106 14.63 14.75 -25.96
N GLU A 107 14.60 16.07 -25.83
CA GLU A 107 14.67 17.01 -26.96
C GLU A 107 16.05 16.97 -27.62
N LEU A 108 17.13 17.04 -26.82
CA LEU A 108 18.50 16.92 -27.32
C LEU A 108 18.74 15.59 -28.03
N LEU A 109 18.20 14.49 -27.48
CA LEU A 109 18.28 13.17 -28.12
C LEU A 109 17.47 13.11 -29.41
N ALA A 110 16.32 13.78 -29.49
CA ALA A 110 15.53 13.85 -30.71
C ALA A 110 16.29 14.61 -31.81
N GLU A 111 16.81 15.79 -31.50
CA GLU A 111 17.60 16.61 -32.42
C GLU A 111 18.88 15.89 -32.90
N TYR A 112 19.61 15.25 -31.98
CA TYR A 112 20.77 14.45 -32.33
C TYR A 112 20.41 13.28 -33.28
N ARG A 113 19.24 12.65 -33.09
CA ARG A 113 18.78 11.52 -33.93
C ARG A 113 18.35 11.94 -35.33
N GLU A 114 17.93 13.19 -35.54
CA GLU A 114 17.51 13.67 -36.86
C GLU A 114 18.67 13.75 -37.85
N SER A 115 19.87 14.10 -37.38
CA SER A 115 21.07 14.17 -38.23
C SER A 115 22.35 13.97 -37.40
N PRO A 116 22.71 12.71 -37.08
CA PRO A 116 23.81 12.42 -36.15
C PRO A 116 25.17 12.97 -36.57
N GLU A 117 25.45 13.04 -37.89
CA GLU A 117 26.71 13.56 -38.41
C GLU A 117 26.80 15.09 -38.33
N SER A 118 25.69 15.79 -38.55
CA SER A 118 25.61 17.25 -38.46
C SER A 118 25.52 17.74 -37.01
N ASN A 119 24.93 16.92 -36.13
CA ASN A 119 24.61 17.28 -34.76
C ASN A 119 25.54 16.60 -33.74
N ASP A 120 26.71 16.09 -34.17
CA ASP A 120 27.69 15.43 -33.31
C ASP A 120 28.15 16.32 -32.13
N GLY A 121 28.15 17.63 -32.33
CA GLY A 121 28.43 18.64 -31.30
C GLY A 121 27.47 18.64 -30.10
N LEU A 122 26.28 18.03 -30.22
CA LEU A 122 25.33 17.88 -29.09
C LEU A 122 25.72 16.76 -28.12
N ARG A 123 26.61 15.84 -28.50
CA ARG A 123 26.98 14.68 -27.67
C ARG A 123 27.49 15.05 -26.28
N PRO A 124 28.43 16.01 -26.10
CA PRO A 124 28.91 16.38 -24.77
C PRO A 124 27.79 16.93 -23.89
N THR A 125 26.90 17.76 -24.44
CA THR A 125 25.76 18.33 -23.74
C THR A 125 24.72 17.28 -23.36
N ILE A 126 24.50 16.28 -24.21
CA ILE A 126 23.64 15.12 -23.89
C ILE A 126 24.22 14.34 -22.72
N VAL A 127 25.54 14.05 -22.74
CA VAL A 127 26.22 13.33 -21.66
C VAL A 127 26.14 14.11 -20.35
N GLU A 128 26.43 15.42 -20.36
CA GLU A 128 26.32 16.29 -19.19
C GLU A 128 24.89 16.29 -18.61
N ASN A 129 23.87 16.42 -19.46
CA ASN A 129 22.47 16.37 -19.01
C ASN A 129 22.07 15.00 -18.47
N LEU A 130 22.69 13.92 -18.96
CA LEU A 130 22.51 12.57 -18.45
C LEU A 130 23.11 12.44 -17.04
N GLU A 131 24.31 12.99 -16.79
CA GLU A 131 24.92 13.00 -15.45
C GLU A 131 24.07 13.83 -14.47
N LEU A 132 23.63 15.02 -14.89
CA LEU A 132 22.77 15.89 -14.07
C LEU A 132 21.40 15.29 -13.77
N ALA A 133 20.89 14.42 -14.65
CA ALA A 133 19.64 13.70 -14.44
C ALA A 133 19.81 12.46 -13.54
N GLY A 134 21.04 12.11 -13.16
CA GLY A 134 21.33 10.92 -12.33
C GLY A 134 21.18 9.59 -13.06
N LEU A 135 21.07 9.60 -14.39
CA LEU A 135 20.83 8.41 -15.21
C LEU A 135 22.09 7.57 -15.47
N GLN A 136 23.18 7.79 -14.73
CA GLN A 136 24.42 7.00 -14.89
C GLN A 136 24.30 5.60 -14.28
N GLU A 137 23.38 5.43 -13.33
CA GLU A 137 23.18 4.20 -12.55
C GLU A 137 21.89 3.46 -12.92
N ASP A 138 21.06 4.05 -13.80
CA ASP A 138 19.80 3.48 -14.33
C ASP A 138 20.03 2.66 -15.60
#